data_AF-A0A2M7XY42-F1
#
_entry.id   AF-A0A2M7XY42-F1
#
_cell.length_a   1.000
_cell.length_b   1.000
_cell.length_c   1.000
_cell.angle_alpha   90.00
_cell.angle_beta   90.00
_cell.angle_gamma   90.00
#
_symmetry.space_group_name_H-M   'P 1'
#
loop_
_entity.id
_entity.type
_entity.pdbx_description
1 polymer ?
#
loop_
_entity_poly.entity_id
_entity_poly.type
_entity_poly.pdbx_seq_one_letter_code
_entity_poly.pdbx_strand_id
1 'polypeptide(L)'
;DINYQDWKKLPSDKLNEIFSKAVNSLLTDLRTGGIDNEKKKRFLEISSQLYKLFSLAMPHSQANVIRNDIEFFEGVRKAIIKNTLVDPIYIDKNTETAIRNLITKGIKAEGVIDIFAKRDRPNISILDEKFLQDIKNSHLKNLTIEAIRKLLNDDLRMKMKTNLFRYQSLLKMLEEIIEEYENNIINSSKVIEKLIELAKEIRKAQGAGEELGLTAEETAFYDALSVGKKSLKDQGFKDLVKKIVKTLRRDIAIDWTNHEIIKARIRADVRLILLQHNISLGEVDQM
;
A
#
# COMPACT_ATOMS: atom_id res chain seq x y z
N ASP A 1 0.34 20.35 -23.28
CA ASP A 1 0.02 19.32 -24.29
C ASP A 1 1.00 18.17 -24.27
N ILE A 2 0.48 16.95 -24.19
CA ILE A 2 1.28 15.72 -24.24
C ILE A 2 1.17 15.17 -25.66
N ASN A 3 2.26 15.20 -26.42
CA ASN A 3 2.28 14.59 -27.74
C ASN A 3 2.53 13.08 -27.60
N TYR A 4 1.49 12.27 -27.83
CA TYR A 4 1.53 10.82 -27.80
C TYR A 4 1.44 10.19 -29.20
N GLN A 5 1.53 10.99 -30.28
CA GLN A 5 1.55 10.45 -31.63
C GLN A 5 2.74 9.51 -31.80
N ASP A 6 2.49 8.35 -32.44
CA ASP A 6 3.50 7.33 -32.68
C ASP A 6 4.21 6.81 -31.40
N TRP A 7 3.58 6.87 -30.22
CA TRP A 7 4.18 6.48 -28.95
C TRP A 7 4.83 5.09 -28.94
N LYS A 8 4.32 4.16 -29.76
CA LYS A 8 4.88 2.80 -29.94
C LYS A 8 6.27 2.77 -30.57
N LYS A 9 6.66 3.81 -31.32
CA LYS A 9 7.97 3.92 -31.97
C LYS A 9 9.02 4.57 -31.08
N LEU A 10 8.62 5.06 -29.90
CA LEU A 10 9.52 5.78 -29.02
C LEU A 10 10.43 4.82 -28.23
N PRO A 11 11.69 5.23 -27.96
CA PRO A 11 12.55 4.52 -27.02
C PRO A 11 11.90 4.38 -25.64
N SER A 12 12.23 3.32 -24.91
CA SER A 12 11.64 2.99 -23.61
C SER A 12 11.71 4.15 -22.59
N ASP A 13 12.80 4.92 -22.58
CA ASP A 13 12.95 6.05 -21.66
C ASP A 13 11.97 7.20 -21.96
N LYS A 14 11.80 7.55 -23.25
CA LYS A 14 10.84 8.59 -23.68
C LYS A 14 9.39 8.14 -23.51
N LEU A 15 9.15 6.84 -23.70
CA LEU A 15 7.85 6.23 -23.45
C LEU A 15 7.49 6.40 -21.97
N ASN A 16 8.38 6.02 -21.05
CA ASN A 16 8.16 6.21 -19.62
C ASN A 16 7.89 7.68 -19.27
N GLU A 17 8.65 8.62 -19.81
CA GLU A 17 8.45 10.05 -19.56
C GLU A 17 7.05 10.54 -19.98
N ILE A 18 6.59 10.17 -21.18
CA ILE A 18 5.28 10.56 -21.70
C ILE A 18 4.15 9.97 -20.86
N PHE A 19 4.25 8.68 -20.54
CA PHE A 19 3.25 8.04 -19.70
C PHE A 19 3.22 8.64 -18.29
N SER A 20 4.38 8.90 -17.67
CA SER A 20 4.43 9.50 -16.34
C SER A 20 3.91 10.95 -16.33
N LYS A 21 4.17 11.73 -17.38
CA LYS A 21 3.56 13.05 -17.59
C LYS A 21 2.04 12.97 -17.77
N ALA A 22 1.55 11.99 -18.53
CA ALA A 22 0.12 11.75 -18.73
C ALA A 22 -0.60 11.41 -17.44
N VAL A 23 -0.05 10.46 -16.68
CA VAL A 23 -0.62 10.09 -15.37
C VAL A 23 -0.59 11.29 -14.43
N ASN A 24 0.53 12.01 -14.31
CA ASN A 24 0.60 13.17 -13.42
C ASN A 24 -0.42 14.25 -13.84
N SER A 25 -0.57 14.53 -15.14
CA SER A 25 -1.56 15.49 -15.62
C SER A 25 -3.01 15.07 -15.31
N LEU A 26 -3.31 13.77 -15.32
CA LEU A 26 -4.62 13.25 -14.92
C LEU A 26 -4.84 13.34 -13.41
N LEU A 27 -3.79 13.16 -12.61
CA LEU A 27 -3.85 13.26 -11.16
C LEU A 27 -3.84 14.71 -10.65
N THR A 28 -3.36 15.67 -11.43
CA THR A 28 -3.26 17.07 -11.00
C THR A 28 -4.55 17.85 -11.30
N ASP A 29 -5.10 18.46 -10.25
CA ASP A 29 -6.09 19.54 -10.38
C ASP A 29 -5.36 20.81 -10.85
N LEU A 30 -5.81 21.37 -11.98
CA LEU A 30 -5.22 22.57 -12.57
C LEU A 30 -5.49 23.85 -11.75
N ARG A 31 -6.50 23.84 -10.87
CA ARG A 31 -6.88 24.99 -10.04
C ARG A 31 -6.11 25.04 -8.73
N THR A 32 -5.95 23.90 -8.08
CA THR A 32 -5.33 23.79 -6.75
C THR A 32 -3.89 23.28 -6.80
N GLY A 33 -3.49 22.60 -7.88
CA GLY A 33 -2.22 21.86 -7.95
C GLY A 33 -2.22 20.56 -7.13
N GLY A 34 -3.30 20.26 -6.42
CA GLY A 34 -3.50 19.06 -5.60
C GLY A 34 -3.90 17.83 -6.41
N ILE A 35 -4.28 16.77 -5.71
CA ILE A 35 -4.76 15.53 -6.33
C ILE A 35 -6.24 15.68 -6.71
N ASP A 36 -6.56 15.43 -7.98
CA ASP A 36 -7.93 15.40 -8.49
C ASP A 36 -8.48 13.96 -8.50
N ASN A 37 -9.09 13.56 -7.37
CA ASN A 37 -9.67 12.23 -7.22
C ASN A 37 -10.87 12.00 -8.14
N GLU A 38 -11.66 13.02 -8.47
CA GLU A 38 -12.84 12.90 -9.33
C GLU A 38 -12.46 12.72 -10.80
N LYS A 39 -11.47 13.48 -11.29
CA LYS A 39 -10.91 13.29 -12.64
C LYS A 39 -10.24 11.93 -12.79
N LYS A 40 -9.53 11.46 -11.77
CA LYS A 40 -8.96 10.11 -11.71
C LYS A 40 -10.05 9.04 -11.86
N LYS A 41 -11.12 9.08 -11.04
CA LYS A 41 -12.25 8.14 -11.13
C LYS A 41 -12.92 8.17 -12.50
N ARG A 42 -13.26 9.38 -12.99
CA ARG A 42 -13.89 9.58 -14.28
C ARG A 42 -13.04 9.01 -15.43
N PHE A 43 -11.73 9.22 -15.40
CA PHE A 43 -10.83 8.64 -16.39
C PHE A 43 -10.84 7.11 -16.35
N LEU A 44 -10.77 6.50 -15.16
CA LEU A 44 -10.81 5.04 -15.01
C LEU A 44 -12.12 4.46 -15.56
N GLU A 45 -13.26 5.09 -15.28
CA GLU A 45 -14.57 4.65 -15.77
C GLU A 45 -14.66 4.73 -17.30
N ILE A 46 -14.37 5.90 -17.86
CA ILE A 46 -14.50 6.15 -19.31
C ILE A 46 -13.50 5.29 -20.11
N SER A 47 -12.26 5.16 -19.64
CA SER A 47 -11.26 4.31 -20.32
C SER A 47 -11.68 2.84 -20.35
N SER A 48 -12.26 2.34 -19.27
CA SER A 48 -12.83 0.98 -19.22
C SER A 48 -13.98 0.81 -20.22
N GLN A 49 -14.92 1.75 -20.25
CA GLN A 49 -16.05 1.71 -21.20
C GLN A 49 -15.59 1.81 -22.66
N LEU A 50 -14.63 2.70 -22.94
CA LEU A 50 -14.03 2.87 -24.26
C LEU A 50 -13.39 1.56 -24.74
N TYR A 51 -12.63 0.90 -23.87
CA TYR A 51 -11.99 -0.37 -24.22
C TYR A 51 -13.00 -1.49 -24.49
N LYS A 52 -14.08 -1.56 -23.69
CA LYS A 52 -15.20 -2.50 -23.93
C LYS A 52 -15.86 -2.22 -25.28
N LEU A 53 -16.20 -0.97 -25.58
CA LEU A 53 -16.81 -0.60 -26.86
C LEU A 53 -15.89 -0.89 -28.05
N PHE A 54 -14.61 -0.59 -27.91
CA PHE A 54 -13.60 -0.90 -28.92
C PHE A 54 -13.51 -2.39 -29.23
N SER A 55 -13.54 -3.24 -28.19
CA SER A 55 -13.53 -4.69 -28.37
C SER A 55 -14.74 -5.22 -29.16
N LEU A 56 -15.90 -4.55 -29.04
CA LEU A 56 -17.11 -4.87 -29.81
C LEU A 56 -17.04 -4.35 -31.25
N ALA A 57 -16.39 -3.21 -31.48
CA ALA A 57 -16.24 -2.62 -32.81
C ALA A 57 -15.15 -3.29 -33.67
N MET A 58 -14.22 -4.01 -33.03
CA MET A 58 -13.19 -4.77 -33.74
C MET A 58 -13.82 -5.97 -34.48
N PRO A 59 -13.40 -6.27 -35.73
CA PRO A 59 -12.21 -5.77 -36.43
C PRO A 59 -12.45 -4.62 -37.44
N HIS A 60 -13.50 -3.79 -37.28
CA HIS A 60 -13.86 -2.76 -38.26
C HIS A 60 -12.69 -1.81 -38.60
N SER A 61 -12.56 -1.44 -39.89
CA SER A 61 -11.42 -0.65 -40.40
C SER A 61 -11.27 0.70 -39.69
N GLN A 62 -12.38 1.39 -39.41
CA GLN A 62 -12.36 2.67 -38.67
C GLN A 62 -11.95 2.49 -37.20
N ALA A 63 -12.33 1.39 -36.55
CA ALA A 63 -11.85 1.08 -35.20
C ALA A 63 -10.34 0.82 -35.22
N ASN A 64 -9.86 0.19 -36.29
CA ASN A 64 -8.43 -0.10 -36.46
C ASN A 64 -7.55 1.17 -36.55
N VAL A 65 -8.09 2.28 -37.07
CA VAL A 65 -7.40 3.57 -37.15
C VAL A 65 -7.08 4.13 -35.76
N ILE A 66 -8.01 4.02 -34.81
CA ILE A 66 -7.87 4.56 -33.44
C ILE A 66 -7.25 3.56 -32.45
N ARG A 67 -6.87 2.36 -32.92
CA ARG A 67 -6.34 1.28 -32.06
C ARG A 67 -5.17 1.74 -31.19
N ASN A 68 -4.21 2.45 -31.78
CA ASN A 68 -3.00 2.89 -31.07
C ASN A 68 -3.31 3.88 -29.93
N ASP A 69 -4.33 4.72 -30.10
CA ASP A 69 -4.72 5.72 -29.10
C ASP A 69 -5.43 5.04 -27.92
N ILE A 70 -6.30 4.07 -28.22
CA ILE A 70 -7.00 3.29 -27.20
C ILE A 70 -6.03 2.47 -26.37
N GLU A 71 -5.03 1.87 -27.00
CA GLU A 71 -3.97 1.15 -26.29
C GLU A 71 -3.12 2.08 -25.41
N PHE A 72 -2.88 3.33 -25.84
CA PHE A 72 -2.22 4.33 -24.99
C PHE A 72 -3.04 4.63 -23.74
N PHE A 73 -4.34 4.91 -23.88
CA PHE A 73 -5.21 5.18 -22.74
C PHE A 73 -5.34 3.98 -21.79
N GLU A 74 -5.37 2.76 -22.33
CA GLU A 74 -5.33 1.55 -21.52
C GLU A 74 -4.01 1.41 -20.76
N GLY A 75 -2.88 1.76 -21.38
CA GLY A 75 -1.58 1.83 -20.70
C GLY A 75 -1.58 2.85 -19.56
N VAL A 76 -2.13 4.05 -19.78
CA VAL A 76 -2.26 5.09 -18.75
C VAL A 76 -3.18 4.64 -17.61
N ARG A 77 -4.30 3.97 -17.92
CA ARG A 77 -5.22 3.36 -16.94
C ARG A 77 -4.48 2.34 -16.07
N LYS A 78 -3.75 1.41 -16.68
CA LYS A 78 -2.93 0.42 -15.96
C LYS A 78 -1.88 1.08 -15.08
N ALA A 79 -1.23 2.14 -15.57
CA ALA A 79 -0.26 2.90 -14.79
C ALA A 79 -0.89 3.57 -13.56
N ILE A 80 -2.08 4.15 -13.67
CA ILE A 80 -2.84 4.69 -12.53
C ILE A 80 -3.14 3.58 -11.53
N ILE A 81 -3.72 2.47 -11.98
CA ILE A 81 -4.07 1.34 -11.10
C ILE A 81 -2.83 0.79 -10.39
N LYS A 82 -1.69 0.69 -11.08
CA LYS A 82 -0.44 0.19 -10.51
C LYS A 82 0.18 1.16 -9.51
N ASN A 83 0.21 2.46 -9.79
CA ASN A 83 0.97 3.43 -9.01
C ASN A 83 0.12 4.23 -8.00
N THR A 84 -1.20 4.06 -7.96
CA THR A 84 -2.07 4.82 -7.06
C THR A 84 -2.99 3.90 -6.26
N LEU A 85 -3.56 4.42 -5.17
CA LEU A 85 -4.63 3.71 -4.45
C LEU A 85 -5.93 3.85 -5.24
N VAL A 86 -6.53 2.73 -5.59
CA VAL A 86 -7.73 2.65 -6.42
C VAL A 86 -8.68 1.63 -5.80
N ASP A 87 -9.97 1.97 -5.76
CA ASP A 87 -10.98 1.05 -5.26
C ASP A 87 -11.07 -0.21 -6.13
N PRO A 88 -11.24 -1.40 -5.52
CA PRO A 88 -11.33 -2.66 -6.26
C PRO A 88 -12.40 -2.68 -7.36
N ILE A 89 -13.45 -1.87 -7.23
CA ILE A 89 -14.54 -1.72 -8.22
C ILE A 89 -13.99 -1.29 -9.59
N TYR A 90 -12.92 -0.49 -9.60
CA TYR A 90 -12.28 -0.02 -10.83
C TYR A 90 -11.25 -1.01 -11.38
N ILE A 91 -10.92 -2.06 -10.64
CA ILE A 91 -9.98 -3.12 -11.00
C ILE A 91 -10.81 -4.31 -11.53
N ASP A 92 -11.43 -4.12 -12.69
CA ASP A 92 -12.22 -5.17 -13.35
C ASP A 92 -11.29 -6.33 -13.79
N LYS A 93 -11.36 -7.46 -13.08
CA LYS A 93 -10.55 -8.67 -13.35
C LYS A 93 -11.02 -9.47 -14.57
N ASN A 94 -12.28 -9.29 -15.00
CA ASN A 94 -12.92 -10.18 -15.97
C ASN A 94 -12.82 -9.68 -17.41
N THR A 95 -12.70 -8.36 -17.62
CA THR A 95 -12.49 -7.81 -18.96
C THR A 95 -11.06 -7.96 -19.45
N GLU A 96 -10.11 -8.19 -18.54
CA GLU A 96 -8.70 -8.30 -18.91
C GLU A 96 -8.38 -9.61 -19.65
N THR A 97 -9.00 -10.73 -19.32
CA THR A 97 -8.71 -12.05 -19.89
C THR A 97 -9.45 -12.34 -21.19
N ALA A 98 -10.74 -12.01 -21.29
CA ALA A 98 -11.53 -12.25 -22.50
C ALA A 98 -11.09 -11.35 -23.67
N ILE A 99 -10.65 -10.11 -23.38
CA ILE A 99 -10.24 -9.14 -24.38
C ILE A 99 -8.75 -9.30 -24.76
N ARG A 100 -7.87 -9.75 -23.84
CA ARG A 100 -6.46 -10.10 -24.14
C ARG A 100 -6.34 -11.17 -25.21
N ASN A 101 -7.25 -12.15 -25.25
CA ASN A 101 -7.21 -13.27 -26.21
C ASN A 101 -7.54 -12.84 -27.65
N LEU A 102 -8.27 -11.74 -27.85
CA LEU A 102 -8.57 -11.20 -29.19
C LEU A 102 -7.41 -10.36 -29.77
N ILE A 103 -6.51 -9.86 -28.92
CA ILE A 103 -5.44 -8.90 -29.27
C ILE A 103 -4.03 -9.53 -29.09
N THR A 104 -3.92 -10.85 -28.92
CA THR A 104 -2.64 -11.51 -28.57
C THR A 104 -1.62 -11.63 -29.70
N LYS A 105 -1.83 -11.00 -30.88
CA LYS A 105 -0.82 -11.02 -31.98
C LYS A 105 -0.01 -9.73 -32.14
N GLY A 106 -0.17 -8.71 -31.28
CA GLY A 106 0.44 -7.39 -31.56
C GLY A 106 1.15 -6.65 -30.43
N ILE A 107 1.10 -7.09 -29.17
CA ILE A 107 1.44 -6.19 -28.07
C ILE A 107 2.22 -6.89 -26.95
N LYS A 108 3.55 -6.91 -27.07
CA LYS A 108 4.45 -6.87 -25.90
C LYS A 108 4.49 -5.43 -25.39
N ALA A 109 3.44 -4.98 -24.73
CA ALA A 109 3.49 -3.79 -23.88
C ALA A 109 3.85 -4.25 -22.46
N GLU A 110 5.04 -4.83 -22.32
CA GLU A 110 5.69 -5.07 -21.01
C GLU A 110 6.22 -3.77 -20.39
N GLY A 111 6.26 -2.67 -21.14
CA GLY A 111 6.77 -1.40 -20.67
C GLY A 111 5.67 -0.40 -20.41
N VAL A 112 5.04 -0.42 -19.23
CA VAL A 112 4.33 0.77 -18.74
C VAL A 112 4.56 0.93 -17.24
N ILE A 113 5.46 1.85 -16.94
CA ILE A 113 5.70 2.54 -15.68
C ILE A 113 5.70 1.63 -14.44
N ASP A 114 6.87 1.10 -14.16
CA ASP A 114 7.28 0.95 -12.79
C ASP A 114 8.25 2.09 -12.51
N ILE A 115 7.76 3.18 -11.92
CA ILE A 115 8.59 4.34 -11.49
C ILE A 115 9.70 3.84 -10.54
N PHE A 116 9.54 2.62 -10.02
CA PHE A 116 10.41 1.95 -9.08
C PHE A 116 11.06 0.66 -9.66
N ALA A 117 10.89 0.35 -10.96
CA ALA A 117 11.33 -0.92 -11.58
C ALA A 117 12.80 -1.24 -11.40
N LYS A 118 13.64 -0.21 -11.24
CA LYS A 118 15.09 -0.42 -11.12
C LYS A 118 15.49 -1.10 -9.81
N ARG A 119 14.55 -1.43 -8.91
CA ARG A 119 14.85 -2.11 -7.65
C ARG A 119 13.89 -3.27 -7.45
N ASP A 120 14.38 -4.47 -7.77
CA ASP A 120 13.76 -5.74 -7.38
C ASP A 120 13.56 -5.78 -5.85
N ARG A 121 12.34 -5.47 -5.37
CA ARG A 121 11.64 -6.05 -4.20
C ARG A 121 10.69 -5.05 -3.53
N PRO A 122 9.40 -5.37 -3.32
CA PRO A 122 8.41 -4.51 -2.65
C PRO A 122 8.51 -4.57 -1.11
N ASN A 123 9.67 -4.24 -0.54
CA ASN A 123 9.82 -4.04 0.90
C ASN A 123 10.27 -2.60 1.16
N ILE A 124 9.91 -2.01 2.31
CA ILE A 124 10.37 -0.66 2.77
C ILE A 124 11.88 -0.44 2.71
N SER A 125 12.69 -1.49 2.54
CA SER A 125 14.09 -1.37 2.12
C SER A 125 14.29 -0.62 0.78
N ILE A 126 13.23 -0.31 0.02
CA ILE A 126 13.25 0.59 -1.15
C ILE A 126 13.44 2.06 -0.74
N LEU A 127 13.07 2.45 0.49
CA LEU A 127 13.14 3.83 0.99
C LEU A 127 14.54 4.19 1.50
N ASP A 128 15.57 3.81 0.75
CA ASP A 128 16.95 4.20 0.99
C ASP A 128 17.10 5.72 0.87
N GLU A 129 18.08 6.30 1.57
CA GLU A 129 18.31 7.75 1.52
C GLU A 129 18.48 8.27 0.09
N LYS A 130 19.07 7.48 -0.81
CA LYS A 130 19.16 7.79 -2.25
C LYS A 130 17.80 7.93 -2.91
N PHE A 131 16.85 7.03 -2.61
CA PHE A 131 15.50 7.07 -3.14
C PHE A 131 14.71 8.27 -2.59
N LEU A 132 14.88 8.58 -1.30
CA LEU A 132 14.26 9.75 -0.67
C LEU A 132 14.76 11.06 -1.30
N GLN A 133 16.03 11.12 -1.72
CA GLN A 133 16.58 12.25 -2.47
C GLN A 133 16.01 12.35 -3.89
N ASP A 134 15.90 11.23 -4.60
CA ASP A 134 15.29 11.18 -5.94
C ASP A 134 13.82 11.68 -5.90
N ILE A 135 13.07 11.30 -4.86
CA ILE A 135 11.70 11.78 -4.61
C ILE A 135 11.65 13.30 -4.40
N LYS A 136 12.53 13.85 -3.55
CA LYS A 136 12.55 15.29 -3.27
C LYS A 136 12.75 16.09 -4.56
N ASN A 137 13.58 15.59 -5.46
CA ASN A 137 13.91 16.22 -6.73
C ASN A 137 12.92 15.90 -7.87
N SER A 138 11.92 15.04 -7.64
CA SER A 138 10.95 14.65 -8.68
C SER A 138 10.14 15.86 -9.18
N HIS A 139 10.04 16.01 -10.49
CA HIS A 139 9.18 17.01 -11.14
C HIS A 139 7.69 16.61 -11.15
N LEU A 140 7.39 15.31 -11.01
CA LEU A 140 6.03 14.76 -11.06
C LEU A 140 5.49 14.57 -9.65
N LYS A 141 5.19 15.67 -8.97
CA LYS A 141 4.89 15.69 -7.53
C LYS A 141 3.70 14.82 -7.15
N ASN A 142 2.57 14.95 -7.85
CA ASN A 142 1.33 14.27 -7.45
C ASN A 142 1.40 12.77 -7.72
N LEU A 143 2.02 12.38 -8.84
CA LEU A 143 2.33 10.97 -9.12
C LEU A 143 3.25 10.37 -8.05
N THR A 144 4.27 11.13 -7.63
CA THR A 144 5.21 10.69 -6.60
C THR A 144 4.52 10.51 -5.24
N ILE A 145 3.64 11.45 -4.87
CA ILE A 145 2.85 11.38 -3.63
C ILE A 145 1.93 10.15 -3.63
N GLU A 146 1.14 9.95 -4.68
CA GLU A 146 0.22 8.79 -4.78
C GLU A 146 0.98 7.45 -4.77
N ALA A 147 2.15 7.41 -5.41
CA ALA A 147 3.00 6.23 -5.41
C ALA A 147 3.56 5.90 -4.02
N ILE A 148 4.07 6.89 -3.30
CA ILE A 148 4.57 6.69 -1.93
C ILE A 148 3.41 6.31 -1.00
N ARG A 149 2.27 7.01 -1.11
CA ARG A 149 1.05 6.68 -0.37
C ARG A 149 0.68 5.22 -0.53
N LYS A 150 0.64 4.73 -1.78
CA LYS A 150 0.34 3.33 -2.07
C LYS A 150 1.36 2.39 -1.46
N LEU A 151 2.65 2.64 -1.67
CA LEU A 151 3.73 1.79 -1.17
C LEU A 151 3.69 1.67 0.37
N LEU A 152 3.54 2.80 1.06
CA LEU A 152 3.44 2.83 2.53
C LEU A 152 2.17 2.14 3.03
N ASN A 153 1.02 2.39 2.38
CA ASN A 153 -0.24 1.73 2.74
C ASN A 153 -0.14 0.20 2.57
N ASP A 154 0.41 -0.28 1.45
CA ASP A 154 0.49 -1.72 1.16
C ASP A 154 1.44 -2.42 2.16
N ASP A 155 2.57 -1.80 2.48
CA ASP A 155 3.49 -2.32 3.48
C ASP A 155 2.88 -2.30 4.90
N LEU A 156 2.26 -1.19 5.32
CA LEU A 156 1.57 -1.09 6.60
C LEU A 156 0.46 -2.14 6.72
N ARG A 157 -0.35 -2.34 5.69
CA ARG A 157 -1.41 -3.37 5.66
C ARG A 157 -0.83 -4.78 5.79
N MET A 158 0.31 -5.05 5.15
CA MET A 158 1.00 -6.33 5.30
C MET A 158 1.52 -6.52 6.72
N LYS A 159 2.14 -5.49 7.31
CA LYS A 159 2.69 -5.54 8.67
C LYS A 159 1.61 -5.58 9.76
N MET A 160 0.45 -4.95 9.55
CA MET A 160 -0.69 -5.02 10.48
C MET A 160 -1.20 -6.45 10.67
N LYS A 161 -1.03 -7.35 9.69
CA LYS A 161 -1.34 -8.78 9.85
C LYS A 161 -0.49 -9.45 10.92
N THR A 162 0.71 -8.93 11.16
CA THR A 162 1.63 -9.43 12.19
C THR A 162 1.47 -8.70 13.52
N ASN A 163 1.24 -7.38 13.50
CA ASN A 163 1.14 -6.57 14.71
C ASN A 163 0.20 -5.36 14.50
N LEU A 164 -1.07 -5.55 14.81
CA LEU A 164 -2.08 -4.51 14.63
C LEU A 164 -1.77 -3.24 15.43
N PHE A 165 -1.47 -3.40 16.73
CA PHE A 165 -1.34 -2.29 17.67
C PHE A 165 -0.17 -1.36 17.35
N ARG A 166 0.96 -1.90 16.85
CA ARG A 166 2.13 -1.09 16.48
C ARG A 166 1.92 -0.25 15.23
N TYR A 167 1.26 -0.81 14.21
CA TYR A 167 1.17 -0.18 12.89
C TYR A 167 -0.14 0.59 12.67
N GLN A 168 -1.15 0.43 13.52
CA GLN A 168 -2.43 1.14 13.40
C GLN A 168 -2.27 2.67 13.54
N SER A 169 -1.44 3.15 14.47
CA SER A 169 -1.17 4.58 14.61
C SER A 169 -0.45 5.16 13.40
N LEU A 170 0.51 4.41 12.83
CA LEU A 170 1.26 4.82 11.64
C LEU A 170 0.37 4.87 10.39
N LEU A 171 -0.59 3.95 10.27
CA LEU A 171 -1.60 4.01 9.21
C LEU A 171 -2.49 5.24 9.36
N LYS A 172 -2.92 5.56 10.58
CA LYS A 172 -3.70 6.78 10.84
C LYS A 172 -2.92 8.04 10.48
N MET A 173 -1.64 8.11 10.83
CA MET A 173 -0.76 9.22 10.44
C MET A 173 -0.63 9.35 8.92
N LEU A 174 -0.55 8.22 8.19
CA LEU A 174 -0.57 8.25 6.72
C LEU A 174 -1.85 8.89 6.19
N GLU A 175 -3.01 8.49 6.72
CA GLU A 175 -4.31 9.02 6.31
C GLU A 175 -4.41 10.52 6.60
N GLU A 176 -4.00 10.96 7.79
CA GLU A 176 -3.98 12.38 8.19
C GLU A 176 -3.08 13.23 7.26
N ILE A 177 -1.88 12.75 6.91
CA ILE A 177 -0.96 13.46 5.99
C ILE A 177 -1.62 13.66 4.62
N ILE A 178 -2.33 12.64 4.13
CA ILE A 178 -2.97 12.73 2.82
C ILE A 178 -4.22 13.59 2.87
N GLU A 179 -5.02 13.51 3.92
CA GLU A 179 -6.19 14.38 4.12
C GLU A 179 -5.78 15.85 4.16
N GLU A 180 -4.69 16.19 4.88
CA GLU A 180 -4.16 17.55 4.86
C GLU A 180 -3.73 18.00 3.46
N TYR A 181 -3.20 17.09 2.63
CA TYR A 181 -2.83 17.41 1.25
C TYR A 181 -4.06 17.62 0.35
N GLU A 182 -5.02 16.71 0.40
CA GLU A 182 -6.24 16.76 -0.40
C GLU A 182 -7.05 18.03 -0.07
N ASN A 183 -7.04 18.45 1.20
CA ASN A 183 -7.65 19.69 1.66
C ASN A 183 -6.78 20.94 1.43
N ASN A 184 -5.65 20.82 0.73
CA ASN A 184 -4.69 21.91 0.47
C ASN A 184 -4.17 22.63 1.72
N ILE A 185 -4.18 21.97 2.89
CA ILE A 185 -3.61 22.48 4.15
C ILE A 185 -2.09 22.52 4.04
N ILE A 186 -1.51 21.52 3.38
CA ILE A 186 -0.07 21.42 3.12
C ILE A 186 0.22 21.31 1.62
N ASN A 187 1.35 21.86 1.19
CA ASN A 187 1.79 21.78 -0.20
C ASN A 187 2.53 20.47 -0.51
N SER A 188 2.72 20.19 -1.81
CA SER A 188 3.35 18.94 -2.26
C SER A 188 4.74 18.68 -1.67
N SER A 189 5.56 19.72 -1.48
CA SER A 189 6.87 19.59 -0.84
C SER A 189 6.75 19.14 0.61
N LYS A 190 5.80 19.71 1.37
CA LYS A 190 5.59 19.38 2.78
C LYS A 190 4.98 17.99 2.96
N VAL A 191 4.09 17.58 2.07
CA VAL A 191 3.52 16.22 2.05
C VAL A 191 4.62 15.19 1.84
N ILE A 192 5.47 15.42 0.84
CA ILE A 192 6.61 14.53 0.57
C ILE A 192 7.51 14.43 1.80
N GLU A 193 7.83 15.55 2.46
CA GLU A 193 8.61 15.54 3.69
C GLU A 193 7.96 14.68 4.78
N LYS A 194 6.68 14.89 5.08
CA LYS A 194 5.94 14.11 6.08
C LYS A 194 5.87 12.61 5.74
N LEU A 195 5.68 12.26 4.47
CA LEU A 195 5.69 10.86 4.02
C LEU A 195 7.08 10.21 4.17
N ILE A 196 8.15 10.98 3.96
CA ILE A 196 9.54 10.52 4.18
C ILE A 196 9.80 10.32 5.69
N GLU A 197 9.28 11.20 6.54
CA GLU A 197 9.38 11.04 8.00
C GLU A 197 8.64 9.79 8.47
N LEU A 198 7.41 9.60 8.00
CA LEU A 198 6.61 8.40 8.31
C LEU A 198 7.33 7.12 7.87
N ALA A 199 7.94 7.11 6.68
CA ALA A 199 8.76 5.99 6.23
C ALA A 199 9.89 5.64 7.20
N LYS A 200 10.57 6.66 7.75
CA LYS A 200 11.63 6.48 8.75
C LYS A 200 11.07 5.93 10.06
N GLU A 201 9.90 6.37 10.48
CA GLU A 201 9.22 5.84 11.67
C GLU A 201 8.83 4.38 11.52
N ILE A 202 8.29 3.98 10.37
CA ILE A 202 7.95 2.57 10.09
C ILE A 202 9.21 1.69 10.19
N ARG A 203 10.33 2.16 9.64
CA ARG A 203 11.62 1.44 9.72
C ARG A 203 12.11 1.30 11.17
N LYS A 204 11.99 2.36 11.99
CA LYS A 204 12.33 2.30 13.42
C LYS A 204 11.42 1.33 14.18
N ALA A 205 10.12 1.38 13.92
CA ALA A 205 9.14 0.48 14.54
C ALA A 205 9.41 -0.99 14.22
N GLN A 206 9.95 -1.27 13.04
CA GLN A 206 10.41 -2.61 12.67
C GLN A 206 11.64 -3.04 13.49
N GLY A 207 12.69 -2.21 13.56
CA GLY A 207 13.92 -2.53 14.30
C GLY A 207 13.73 -2.69 15.82
N ALA A 208 12.76 -1.97 16.40
CA ALA A 208 12.49 -2.01 17.83
C ALA A 208 12.06 -3.40 18.35
N GLY A 209 11.50 -4.29 17.50
CA GLY A 209 11.21 -5.68 17.90
C GLY A 209 12.47 -6.54 18.06
N GLU A 210 13.43 -6.35 17.15
CA GLU A 210 14.71 -7.07 17.12
C GLU A 210 15.59 -6.69 18.33
N GLU A 211 15.63 -5.40 18.69
CA GLU A 211 16.37 -4.90 19.87
C GLU A 211 15.89 -5.50 21.18
N LEU A 212 14.62 -5.93 21.26
CA LEU A 212 14.05 -6.54 22.46
C LEU A 212 14.34 -8.04 22.55
N GLY A 213 14.93 -8.66 21.52
CA GLY A 213 15.19 -10.10 21.47
C GLY A 213 13.91 -10.94 21.55
N LEU A 214 12.80 -10.41 21.01
CA LEU A 214 11.50 -11.05 20.92
C LEU A 214 11.24 -11.49 19.48
N THR A 215 10.55 -12.62 19.31
CA THR A 215 10.02 -13.03 18.00
C THR A 215 8.90 -12.08 17.55
N ALA A 216 8.49 -12.16 16.28
CA ALA A 216 7.44 -11.29 15.75
C ALA A 216 6.11 -11.48 16.52
N GLU A 217 5.76 -12.72 16.87
CA GLU A 217 4.54 -13.00 17.64
C GLU A 217 4.64 -12.48 19.08
N GLU A 218 5.79 -12.67 19.73
CA GLU A 218 6.04 -12.15 21.08
C GLU A 218 6.00 -10.63 21.13
N THR A 219 6.54 -9.97 20.11
CA THR A 219 6.50 -8.50 19.98
C THR A 219 5.07 -8.01 19.81
N ALA A 220 4.27 -8.68 18.99
CA ALA A 220 2.87 -8.32 18.79
C ALA A 220 2.04 -8.49 20.07
N PHE A 221 2.26 -9.58 20.81
CA PHE A 221 1.60 -9.82 22.08
C PHE A 221 2.04 -8.82 23.16
N TYR A 222 3.35 -8.53 23.21
CA TYR A 222 3.90 -7.50 24.09
C TYR A 222 3.25 -6.13 23.83
N ASP A 223 3.15 -5.73 22.56
CA ASP A 223 2.55 -4.45 22.20
C ASP A 223 1.06 -4.40 22.55
N ALA A 224 0.32 -5.49 22.29
CA ALA A 224 -1.09 -5.61 22.64
C ALA A 224 -1.34 -5.40 24.15
N LEU A 225 -0.48 -5.98 24.99
CA LEU A 225 -0.58 -5.83 26.45
C LEU A 225 -0.07 -4.48 26.95
N SER A 226 0.80 -3.81 26.19
CA SER A 226 1.38 -2.52 26.56
C SER A 226 0.48 -1.33 26.23
N VAL A 227 -0.58 -1.53 25.44
CA VAL A 227 -1.56 -0.48 25.11
C VAL A 227 -2.19 0.06 26.41
N GLY A 228 -2.05 1.37 26.62
CA GLY A 228 -2.61 2.06 27.79
C GLY A 228 -1.78 1.95 29.08
N LYS A 229 -0.68 1.18 29.12
CA LYS A 229 0.05 0.89 30.37
C LYS A 229 1.55 1.18 30.25
N LYS A 230 1.95 2.38 30.66
CA LYS A 230 3.38 2.79 30.74
C LYS A 230 4.18 2.01 31.80
N SER A 231 3.49 1.38 32.76
CA SER A 231 4.09 0.70 33.92
C SER A 231 4.59 -0.72 33.68
N LEU A 232 4.38 -1.30 32.49
CA LEU A 232 4.67 -2.71 32.20
C LEU A 232 6.03 -2.94 31.51
N LYS A 233 6.92 -1.94 31.49
CA LYS A 233 8.19 -2.00 30.73
C LYS A 233 9.37 -2.63 31.49
N ASP A 234 9.12 -3.50 32.47
CA ASP A 234 10.20 -4.17 33.21
C ASP A 234 10.74 -5.40 32.46
N GLN A 235 12.01 -5.76 32.70
CA GLN A 235 12.62 -6.97 32.14
C GLN A 235 11.80 -8.23 32.44
N GLY A 236 11.19 -8.32 33.64
CA GLY A 236 10.33 -9.44 34.02
C GLY A 236 9.08 -9.60 33.14
N PHE A 237 8.58 -8.51 32.55
CA PHE A 237 7.43 -8.57 31.65
C PHE A 237 7.76 -9.19 30.29
N LYS A 238 9.00 -9.00 29.79
CA LYS A 238 9.45 -9.65 28.55
C LYS A 238 9.51 -11.17 28.72
N ASP A 239 10.06 -11.63 29.83
CA ASP A 239 10.15 -13.06 30.14
C ASP A 239 8.77 -13.68 30.36
N LEU A 240 7.85 -12.92 30.95
CA LEU A 240 6.44 -13.29 31.06
C LEU A 240 5.79 -13.50 29.69
N VAL A 241 5.97 -12.54 28.78
CA VAL A 241 5.44 -12.63 27.41
C VAL A 241 6.02 -13.84 26.68
N LYS A 242 7.35 -14.06 26.75
CA LYS A 242 7.99 -15.26 26.17
C LYS A 242 7.39 -16.55 26.72
N LYS A 243 7.16 -16.61 28.03
CA LYS A 243 6.56 -17.78 28.71
C LYS A 243 5.12 -18.01 28.26
N ILE A 244 4.31 -16.95 28.16
CA ILE A 244 2.92 -17.02 27.67
C ILE A 244 2.91 -17.54 26.23
N VAL A 245 3.65 -16.90 25.32
CA VAL A 245 3.67 -17.27 23.90
C VAL A 245 4.16 -18.71 23.70
N LYS A 246 5.14 -19.16 24.49
CA LYS A 246 5.60 -20.56 24.47
C LYS A 246 4.50 -21.55 24.87
N THR A 247 3.74 -21.25 25.92
CA THR A 247 2.60 -22.07 26.35
C THR A 247 1.51 -22.09 25.27
N LEU A 248 1.18 -20.93 24.69
CA LEU A 248 0.20 -20.81 23.62
C LEU A 248 0.57 -21.65 22.38
N ARG A 249 1.83 -21.60 21.93
CA ARG A 249 2.29 -22.41 20.79
C ARG A 249 2.13 -23.90 21.04
N ARG A 250 2.43 -24.36 22.25
CA ARG A 250 2.29 -25.77 22.64
C ARG A 250 0.83 -26.21 22.56
N ASP A 251 -0.08 -25.38 23.08
CA ASP A 251 -1.48 -25.77 23.22
C ASP A 251 -2.26 -25.64 21.89
N ILE A 252 -1.91 -24.69 21.02
CA ILE A 252 -2.47 -24.57 19.65
C ILE A 252 -2.08 -25.76 18.76
N ALA A 253 -0.88 -26.32 18.95
CA ALA A 253 -0.40 -27.45 18.16
C ALA A 253 -1.18 -28.76 18.39
N ILE A 254 -1.93 -28.86 19.49
CA ILE A 254 -2.57 -30.11 19.93
C ILE A 254 -4.01 -30.24 19.41
N ASP A 255 -4.71 -29.14 19.10
CA ASP A 255 -6.12 -29.22 18.72
C ASP A 255 -6.61 -28.06 17.83
N TRP A 256 -6.21 -28.03 16.57
CA TRP A 256 -6.75 -27.10 15.54
C TRP A 256 -8.26 -27.23 15.25
N THR A 257 -8.95 -28.23 15.82
CA THR A 257 -10.30 -28.63 15.42
C THR A 257 -11.39 -27.77 16.03
N ASN A 258 -11.12 -27.06 17.15
CA ASN A 258 -12.14 -26.28 17.86
C ASN A 258 -11.64 -24.91 18.35
N HIS A 259 -11.64 -23.94 17.44
CA HIS A 259 -11.08 -22.59 17.64
C HIS A 259 -11.71 -21.80 18.80
N GLU A 260 -12.98 -22.04 19.13
CA GLU A 260 -13.70 -21.39 20.24
C GLU A 260 -13.16 -21.83 21.61
N ILE A 261 -12.99 -23.15 21.80
CA ILE A 261 -12.52 -23.73 23.07
C ILE A 261 -11.06 -23.30 23.34
N ILE A 262 -10.22 -23.27 22.30
CA ILE A 262 -8.85 -22.81 22.40
C ILE A 262 -8.80 -21.36 22.84
N LYS A 263 -9.56 -20.46 22.20
CA LYS A 263 -9.60 -19.03 22.60
C LYS A 263 -9.98 -18.84 24.06
N ALA A 264 -10.97 -19.58 24.55
CA ALA A 264 -11.38 -19.52 25.95
C ALA A 264 -10.28 -19.99 26.91
N ARG A 265 -9.59 -21.09 26.58
CA ARG A 265 -8.44 -21.61 27.35
C ARG A 265 -7.27 -20.61 27.36
N ILE A 266 -6.91 -20.08 26.19
CA ILE A 266 -5.90 -19.03 26.02
C ILE A 266 -6.22 -17.84 26.93
N ARG A 267 -7.47 -17.35 26.92
CA ARG A 267 -7.88 -16.23 27.76
C ARG A 267 -7.74 -16.55 29.25
N ALA A 268 -8.10 -17.76 29.66
CA ALA A 268 -7.98 -18.20 31.06
C ALA A 268 -6.50 -18.31 31.50
N ASP A 269 -5.63 -18.89 30.68
CA ASP A 269 -4.21 -19.04 30.98
C ASP A 269 -3.51 -17.68 31.04
N VAL A 270 -3.81 -16.78 30.09
CA VAL A 270 -3.32 -15.41 30.10
C VAL A 270 -3.78 -14.68 31.37
N ARG A 271 -5.05 -14.79 31.76
CA ARG A 271 -5.56 -14.19 33.01
C ARG A 271 -4.85 -14.71 34.25
N LEU A 272 -4.65 -16.04 34.34
CA LEU A 272 -3.97 -16.66 35.47
C LEU A 272 -2.53 -16.16 35.59
N ILE A 273 -1.83 -16.05 34.46
CA ILE A 273 -0.43 -15.61 34.43
C ILE A 273 -0.32 -14.12 34.80
N LEU A 274 -1.23 -13.28 34.33
CA LEU A 274 -1.30 -11.85 34.70
C LEU A 274 -1.60 -11.65 36.19
N LEU A 275 -2.53 -12.44 36.74
CA LEU A 275 -2.85 -12.48 38.17
C LEU A 275 -1.63 -12.85 39.03
N GLN A 276 -0.89 -13.88 38.63
CA GLN A 276 0.30 -14.35 39.34
C GLN A 276 1.40 -13.28 39.42
N HIS A 277 1.38 -12.28 38.53
CA HIS A 277 2.33 -11.17 38.49
C HIS A 277 1.75 -9.87 39.07
N ASN A 278 0.64 -9.93 39.82
CA ASN A 278 -0.04 -8.77 40.43
C ASN A 278 -0.46 -7.68 39.42
N ILE A 279 -0.72 -8.05 38.17
CA ILE A 279 -1.25 -7.12 37.16
C ILE A 279 -2.78 -7.11 37.29
N SER A 280 -3.36 -5.96 37.67
CA SER A 280 -4.80 -5.84 37.98
C SER A 280 -5.71 -6.25 36.81
N LEU A 281 -6.72 -7.08 37.14
CA LEU A 281 -7.66 -7.73 36.21
C LEU A 281 -8.91 -6.92 35.83
N GLY A 282 -9.15 -5.76 36.43
CA GLY A 282 -10.36 -4.95 36.16
C GLY A 282 -10.50 -4.45 34.71
N GLU A 283 -9.45 -4.65 33.89
CA GLU A 283 -9.27 -4.05 32.56
C GLU A 283 -9.12 -5.10 31.44
N VAL A 284 -9.19 -6.40 31.77
CA VAL A 284 -9.00 -7.52 30.81
C VAL A 284 -10.32 -7.99 30.18
N ASP A 285 -11.46 -7.53 30.68
CA ASP A 285 -12.80 -7.87 30.14
C ASP A 285 -13.19 -7.06 28.90
N GLN A 286 -12.42 -6.01 28.52
CA GLN A 286 -12.62 -5.24 27.28
C GLN A 286 -11.75 -5.72 26.10
N MET A 287 -10.98 -6.80 26.28
CA MET A 287 -10.03 -7.37 25.30
C MET A 287 -10.62 -8.47 24.42
#